data_AF-A0A1H8CBZ9-F1
#
_entry.id   AF-A0A1H8CBZ9-F1
#
_cell.length_a   1.000
_cell.length_b   1.000
_cell.length_c   1.000
_cell.angle_alpha   90.00
_cell.angle_beta   90.00
_cell.angle_gamma   90.00
#
_symmetry.space_group_name_H-M   'P 1'
#
loop_
_entity.id
_entity.type
_entity.pdbx_description
1 polymer ?
#
loop_
_entity_poly.entity_id
_entity_poly.type
_entity_poly.pdbx_seq_one_letter_code
_entity_poly.pdbx_strand_id
1 'polypeptide(L)'
;MKLTFKFKPNFSHKQLEIVKELSWHCSKLYNTVNYQIKNNEEVKPVYTRLENNFKSNWHTDYLHSHNRQQLFKQLAQDWKSYFNSIKDYNNNPNKYQGQPKPPNFKYLNSNPSEIIFTNLATRIREGK
;
A
#
# COMPACT_ATOMS: atom_id res chain seq x y z
N MET A 1 17.53 14.78 12.07
CA MET A 1 18.08 13.41 11.86
C MET A 1 17.44 12.82 10.61
N LYS A 2 18.21 12.39 9.61
CA LYS A 2 17.63 11.70 8.44
C LYS A 2 17.35 10.25 8.85
N LEU A 3 16.09 9.95 9.17
CA LEU A 3 15.64 8.61 9.60
C LEU A 3 15.58 7.60 8.44
N THR A 4 15.94 8.03 7.22
CA THR A 4 15.83 7.24 6.01
C THR A 4 17.16 7.22 5.26
N PHE A 5 17.62 6.01 4.95
CA PHE A 5 18.80 5.76 4.13
C PHE A 5 18.35 5.32 2.73
N LYS A 6 18.81 6.02 1.69
CA LYS A 6 18.53 5.63 0.30
C LYS A 6 19.50 4.54 -0.10
N PHE A 7 19.00 3.31 -0.21
CA PHE A 7 19.78 2.17 -0.69
C PHE A 7 19.50 1.93 -2.18
N LYS A 8 20.55 1.80 -2.99
CA LYS A 8 20.48 1.49 -4.42
C LYS A 8 21.19 0.16 -4.67
N PRO A 9 20.50 -0.98 -4.49
CA PRO A 9 21.10 -2.29 -4.73
C PRO A 9 21.35 -2.53 -6.22
N ASN A 10 22.46 -3.21 -6.53
CA ASN A 10 22.67 -3.83 -7.84
C ASN A 10 22.00 -5.20 -7.83
N PHE A 11 20.76 -5.26 -8.35
CA PHE A 11 20.03 -6.52 -8.47
C PHE A 11 20.49 -7.33 -9.68
N SER A 12 20.61 -8.64 -9.51
CA SER A 12 20.70 -9.57 -10.64
C SER A 12 19.37 -9.64 -11.38
N HIS A 13 19.37 -10.17 -12.61
CA HIS A 13 18.17 -10.33 -13.41
C HIS A 13 17.06 -11.09 -12.65
N LYS A 14 17.41 -12.22 -12.02
CA LYS A 14 16.49 -13.03 -11.21
C LYS A 14 15.96 -12.27 -9.99
N GLN A 15 16.80 -11.49 -9.30
CA GLN A 15 16.34 -10.68 -8.17
C GLN A 15 15.37 -9.59 -8.61
N LEU A 16 15.63 -8.98 -9.77
CA LEU A 16 14.75 -7.98 -10.35
C LEU A 16 13.38 -8.58 -10.73
N GLU A 17 13.35 -9.77 -11.32
CA GLU A 17 12.10 -10.49 -11.61
C GLU A 17 11.29 -10.75 -10.33
N ILE A 18 11.93 -11.24 -9.27
CA ILE A 18 11.27 -11.49 -7.98
C ILE A 18 10.65 -10.20 -7.42
N VAL A 19 11.39 -9.09 -7.44
CA VAL A 19 10.88 -7.80 -6.94
C VAL A 19 9.70 -7.31 -7.79
N LYS A 20 9.78 -7.47 -9.12
CA LYS A 20 8.69 -7.10 -10.03
C LYS A 20 7.44 -7.94 -9.79
N GLU A 21 7.59 -9.25 -9.59
CA GLU A 21 6.49 -10.16 -9.28
C GLU A 21 5.82 -9.77 -7.97
N LEU A 22 6.58 -9.59 -6.89
CA LEU A 22 6.06 -9.13 -5.60
C LEU A 22 5.33 -7.78 -5.73
N SER A 23 5.88 -6.87 -6.53
CA SER A 23 5.28 -5.55 -6.76
C SER A 23 3.96 -5.66 -7.52
N TRP A 24 3.87 -6.60 -8.46
CA TRP A 24 2.66 -6.90 -9.21
C TRP A 24 1.56 -7.44 -8.29
N HIS A 25 1.85 -8.46 -7.48
CA HIS A 25 0.88 -9.02 -6.52
C HIS A 25 0.40 -7.96 -5.52
N CYS A 26 1.34 -7.16 -4.99
CA CYS A 26 1.03 -6.07 -4.07
C CYS A 26 0.11 -5.02 -4.71
N SER A 27 0.40 -4.61 -5.95
CA SER A 27 -0.39 -3.62 -6.69
C SER A 27 -1.79 -4.13 -7.04
N LYS A 28 -1.91 -5.40 -7.43
CA LYS A 28 -3.20 -6.04 -7.72
C LYS A 28 -4.05 -6.12 -6.46
N LEU A 29 -3.49 -6.60 -5.36
CA LEU A 29 -4.17 -6.65 -4.07
C LEU A 29 -4.63 -5.26 -3.62
N TYR A 30 -3.76 -4.24 -3.74
CA TYR A 30 -4.13 -2.85 -3.45
C TYR A 30 -5.33 -2.40 -4.26
N ASN A 31 -5.30 -2.60 -5.59
CA ASN A 31 -6.36 -2.16 -6.47
C ASN A 31 -7.67 -2.90 -6.23
N THR A 32 -7.62 -4.20 -5.95
CA THR A 32 -8.80 -5.01 -5.60
C THR A 32 -9.46 -4.46 -4.34
N VAL A 33 -8.69 -4.24 -3.26
CA VAL A 33 -9.25 -3.71 -2.02
C VAL A 33 -9.74 -2.28 -2.19
N ASN A 34 -8.99 -1.44 -2.90
CA ASN A 34 -9.38 -0.05 -3.17
C ASN A 34 -10.68 0.01 -4.00
N TYR A 35 -10.85 -0.88 -4.97
CA TYR A 35 -12.09 -0.98 -5.76
C TYR A 35 -13.28 -1.33 -4.87
N GLN A 36 -13.11 -2.28 -3.95
CA GLN A 36 -14.16 -2.68 -3.02
C GLN A 36 -14.55 -1.53 -2.09
N ILE A 37 -13.57 -0.78 -1.54
CA ILE A 37 -13.86 0.40 -0.71
C ILE A 37 -14.59 1.50 -1.51
N LYS A 38 -14.24 1.69 -2.79
CA LYS A 38 -14.87 2.72 -3.63
C LYS A 38 -16.30 2.41 -4.02
N ASN A 39 -16.60 1.15 -4.33
CA ASN A 39 -17.90 0.76 -4.90
C ASN A 39 -18.84 0.12 -3.88
N ASN A 40 -18.34 -0.33 -2.73
CA ASN A 40 -19.15 -0.96 -1.71
C ASN A 40 -19.06 -0.18 -0.39
N GLU A 41 -20.17 0.46 -0.01
CA GLU A 41 -20.29 1.24 1.22
C GLU A 41 -20.11 0.40 2.50
N GLU A 42 -20.29 -0.92 2.42
CA GLU A 42 -20.12 -1.82 3.56
C GLU A 42 -18.64 -2.01 3.94
N VAL A 43 -17.73 -1.87 2.96
CA VAL A 43 -16.30 -2.09 3.14
C VAL A 43 -15.65 -0.83 3.70
N LYS A 44 -15.64 -0.73 5.03
CA LYS A 44 -14.96 0.38 5.72
C LYS A 44 -13.43 0.24 5.60
N PRO A 45 -12.69 1.32 5.33
CA PRO A 45 -11.22 1.32 5.24
C PRO A 45 -10.57 1.28 6.63
N VAL A 46 -10.89 0.24 7.39
CA VAL A 46 -10.34 -0.04 8.72
C VAL A 46 -9.44 -1.25 8.60
N TYR A 47 -8.17 -1.08 8.96
CA TYR A 47 -7.13 -2.11 8.83
C TYR A 47 -7.58 -3.52 9.25
N THR A 48 -8.16 -3.67 10.45
CA THR A 48 -8.59 -4.98 10.98
C THR A 48 -9.66 -5.65 10.12
N ARG A 49 -10.59 -4.86 9.55
CA ARG A 49 -11.62 -5.36 8.64
C ARG A 49 -11.02 -5.74 7.29
N LEU A 50 -10.13 -4.90 6.75
CA LEU A 50 -9.46 -5.18 5.48
C LEU A 50 -8.63 -6.46 5.58
N GLU A 51 -7.87 -6.65 6.65
CA GLU A 51 -7.09 -7.87 6.84
C GLU A 51 -7.99 -9.11 6.93
N ASN A 52 -9.08 -9.06 7.70
CA ASN A 52 -9.99 -10.20 7.84
C ASN A 52 -10.72 -10.55 6.54
N ASN A 53 -11.13 -9.55 5.76
CA ASN A 53 -11.90 -9.74 4.54
C ASN A 53 -11.04 -10.18 3.35
N PHE A 54 -9.79 -9.72 3.28
CA PHE A 54 -8.93 -9.92 2.09
C PHE A 54 -7.73 -10.82 2.34
N LYS A 55 -7.55 -11.39 3.54
CA LYS A 55 -6.45 -12.34 3.82
C LYS A 55 -6.46 -13.58 2.94
N SER A 56 -7.63 -14.04 2.50
CA SER A 56 -7.82 -15.25 1.68
C SER A 56 -7.70 -15.01 0.18
N ASN A 57 -7.36 -13.78 -0.24
CA ASN A 57 -7.14 -13.49 -1.65
C ASN A 57 -5.87 -14.19 -2.13
N TRP A 58 -5.90 -14.89 -3.27
CA TRP A 58 -4.76 -15.65 -3.78
C TRP A 58 -3.47 -14.83 -3.97
N HIS A 59 -3.55 -13.50 -4.16
CA HIS A 59 -2.35 -12.66 -4.20
C HIS A 59 -1.60 -12.62 -2.85
N THR A 60 -2.26 -12.89 -1.73
CA THR A 60 -1.63 -12.91 -0.40
C THR A 60 -0.70 -14.10 -0.23
N ASP A 61 -0.91 -15.21 -0.94
CA ASP A 61 -0.07 -16.41 -0.87
C ASP A 61 1.36 -16.13 -1.36
N TYR A 62 1.51 -15.17 -2.27
CA TYR A 62 2.80 -14.73 -2.82
C TYR A 62 3.46 -13.62 -1.98
N LEU A 63 2.75 -13.08 -1.00
CA LEU A 63 3.22 -11.95 -0.19
C LEU A 63 3.55 -12.42 1.22
N HIS A 64 4.68 -11.95 1.75
CA HIS A 64 4.97 -12.10 3.17
C HIS A 64 3.87 -11.44 4.02
N SER A 65 3.56 -12.00 5.19
CA SER A 65 2.51 -11.49 6.08
C SER A 65 2.67 -10.00 6.41
N HIS A 66 3.91 -9.56 6.59
CA HIS A 66 4.22 -8.15 6.84
C HIS A 66 3.96 -7.26 5.63
N ASN A 67 4.20 -7.74 4.40
CA ASN A 67 3.96 -6.97 3.18
C ASN A 67 2.46 -6.68 3.03
N ARG A 68 1.62 -7.72 3.18
CA ARG A 68 0.15 -7.55 3.12
C ARG A 68 -0.39 -6.68 4.26
N GLN A 69 0.15 -6.80 5.47
CA GLN A 69 -0.29 -5.97 6.60
C GLN A 69 0.06 -4.50 6.39
N GLN A 70 1.28 -4.20 5.92
CA GLN A 70 1.68 -2.83 5.62
C GLN A 70 0.87 -2.25 4.46
N LEU A 71 0.54 -3.07 3.44
CA LEU A 71 -0.35 -2.66 2.36
C LEU A 71 -1.73 -2.21 2.88
N PHE A 72 -2.36 -3.01 3.72
CA PHE A 72 -3.68 -2.67 4.29
C PHE A 72 -3.61 -1.47 5.24
N LYS A 73 -2.53 -1.33 6.01
CA LYS A 73 -2.30 -0.15 6.85
C LYS A 73 -2.16 1.12 6.02
N GLN A 74 -1.36 1.07 4.95
CA GLN A 74 -1.18 2.19 4.03
C GLN A 74 -2.51 2.59 3.41
N LEU A 75 -3.25 1.64 2.85
CA LEU A 75 -4.54 1.92 2.23
C LEU A 75 -5.56 2.49 3.22
N ALA A 76 -5.65 1.92 4.43
CA ALA A 76 -6.53 2.45 5.48
C ALA A 76 -6.14 3.88 5.88
N GLN A 77 -4.84 4.17 5.98
CA GLN A 77 -4.33 5.51 6.29
C GLN A 77 -4.60 6.52 5.18
N ASP A 78 -4.45 6.12 3.91
CA ASP A 78 -4.74 6.98 2.75
C ASP A 78 -6.22 7.38 2.72
N TRP A 79 -7.12 6.42 2.94
CA TRP A 79 -8.56 6.66 3.04
C TRP A 79 -8.94 7.52 4.25
N LYS A 80 -8.34 7.25 5.41
CA LYS A 80 -8.53 8.08 6.62
C LYS A 80 -8.10 9.54 6.35
N SER A 81 -6.97 9.72 5.69
CA SER A 81 -6.45 11.05 5.33
C SER A 81 -7.37 11.77 4.35
N TYR A 82 -7.93 11.04 3.38
CA TYR A 82 -8.91 11.56 2.44
C TYR A 82 -10.19 12.03 3.15
N PHE A 83 -10.79 11.22 4.03
CA PHE A 83 -12.00 11.61 4.75
C PHE A 83 -11.77 12.82 5.67
N ASN A 84 -10.63 12.87 6.34
CA ASN A 84 -10.25 14.05 7.12
C ASN A 84 -10.12 15.29 6.23
N SER A 85 -9.51 15.15 5.06
CA SER A 85 -9.33 16.25 4.11
C SER A 85 -10.66 16.75 3.54
N ILE A 86 -11.61 15.86 3.22
CA ILE A 86 -12.95 16.26 2.77
C ILE A 86 -13.71 16.98 3.88
N LYS A 87 -13.62 16.50 5.13
CA LYS A 87 -14.28 17.16 6.25
C LYS A 87 -13.72 18.57 6.48
N ASP A 88 -12.40 18.74 6.40
CA ASP A 88 -11.78 20.07 6.50
C ASP A 88 -12.09 20.95 5.29
N TYR A 89 -12.10 20.40 4.07
CA TYR A 89 -12.47 21.13 2.86
C TYR A 89 -13.90 21.69 2.94
N ASN A 90 -14.85 20.93 3.48
CA ASN A 90 -16.23 21.39 3.65
C ASN A 90 -16.34 22.59 4.63
N ASN A 91 -15.45 22.67 5.62
CA ASN A 91 -15.41 23.78 6.58
C ASN A 91 -14.56 24.96 6.09
N ASN A 92 -13.46 24.66 5.39
CA ASN A 92 -12.42 25.62 5.00
C ASN A 92 -12.04 25.46 3.50
N PRO A 93 -12.97 25.70 2.56
CA PRO A 93 -12.71 25.45 1.14
C PRO A 93 -11.54 26.29 0.60
N ASN A 94 -11.37 27.52 1.08
CA ASN A 94 -10.32 28.46 0.66
C ASN A 94 -8.89 27.99 0.97
N LYS A 95 -8.71 27.05 1.90
CA LYS A 95 -7.40 26.47 2.23
C LYS A 95 -6.86 25.57 1.10
N TYR A 96 -7.75 25.08 0.24
CA TYR A 96 -7.44 24.10 -0.78
C TYR A 96 -7.54 24.72 -2.17
N GLN A 97 -6.64 24.33 -3.08
CA GLN A 97 -6.72 24.73 -4.49
C GLN A 97 -7.82 23.98 -5.26
N GLY A 98 -8.43 22.96 -4.65
CA GLY A 98 -9.52 22.18 -5.21
C GLY A 98 -9.96 21.06 -4.28
N GLN A 99 -11.04 20.39 -4.63
CA GLN A 99 -11.62 19.33 -3.81
C GLN A 99 -10.65 18.14 -3.67
N PRO A 100 -10.40 17.66 -2.43
CA PRO A 100 -9.63 16.44 -2.21
C PRO A 100 -10.22 15.26 -2.98
N LYS A 101 -9.36 14.43 -3.58
CA LYS A 101 -9.77 13.25 -4.37
C LYS A 101 -9.49 11.95 -3.61
N PRO A 102 -10.30 10.91 -3.79
CA PRO A 102 -10.08 9.62 -3.14
C PRO A 102 -8.78 8.97 -3.65
N PRO A 103 -8.21 8.01 -2.90
CA PRO A 103 -6.99 7.30 -3.30
C PRO A 103 -7.09 6.72 -4.71
N ASN A 104 -6.11 7.03 -5.56
CA ASN A 104 -6.05 6.51 -6.93
C ASN A 104 -5.63 5.04 -6.97
N PHE A 105 -5.95 4.39 -8.09
CA PHE A 105 -5.44 3.06 -8.38
C PHE A 105 -3.95 3.11 -8.74
N LYS A 106 -3.25 2.01 -8.47
CA LYS A 106 -1.84 1.82 -8.82
C LYS A 106 -1.73 1.31 -10.25
N TYR A 107 -0.78 1.86 -11.01
CA TYR A 107 -0.51 1.48 -12.39
C TYR A 107 0.80 0.71 -12.42
N LEU A 108 0.77 -0.55 -12.81
CA LEU A 108 1.94 -1.45 -12.73
C LEU A 108 3.20 -0.91 -13.43
N ASN A 109 3.02 -0.22 -14.57
CA ASN A 109 4.13 0.24 -15.39
C ASN A 109 4.71 1.59 -14.94
N SER A 110 3.91 2.44 -14.29
CA SER A 110 4.31 3.83 -13.98
C SER A 110 4.30 4.16 -12.49
N ASN A 111 3.41 3.54 -11.72
CA ASN A 111 3.24 3.78 -10.29
C ASN A 111 2.75 2.48 -9.60
N PRO A 112 3.60 1.45 -9.54
CA PRO A 112 3.28 0.24 -8.81
C PRO A 112 3.23 0.50 -7.30
N SER A 113 2.59 -0.40 -6.57
CA SER A 113 2.60 -0.38 -5.11
C SER A 113 4.00 -0.62 -4.57
N GLU A 114 4.31 0.08 -3.48
CA GLU A 114 5.53 -0.13 -2.71
C GLU A 114 5.43 -1.46 -1.96
N ILE A 115 6.55 -2.16 -1.85
CA ILE A 115 6.67 -3.37 -1.05
C ILE A 115 7.42 -2.99 0.22
N ILE A 116 6.74 -3.03 1.36
CA ILE A 116 7.31 -2.61 2.64
C ILE A 116 7.72 -3.83 3.44
N PHE A 117 9.01 -3.98 3.65
CA PHE A 117 9.57 -4.97 4.56
C PHE A 117 9.80 -4.32 5.93
N THR A 118 9.27 -4.94 6.99
CA THR A 118 9.58 -4.55 8.36
C THR A 118 10.85 -5.26 8.85
N ASN A 119 11.45 -4.77 9.93
CA ASN A 119 12.58 -5.41 10.61
C ASN A 119 12.36 -6.90 10.93
N LEU A 120 11.11 -7.33 11.19
CA LEU A 120 10.78 -8.74 11.44
C LEU A 120 10.80 -9.62 10.17
N ALA A 121 10.72 -8.99 9.00
CA ALA A 121 10.73 -9.66 7.70
C ALA A 121 12.11 -9.63 7.04
N THR A 122 13.07 -8.88 7.60
CA THR A 122 14.45 -8.79 7.11
C THR A 122 15.41 -9.34 8.14
N ARG A 123 16.51 -9.93 7.68
CA ARG A 123 17.60 -10.37 8.56
C ARG A 123 18.91 -9.91 7.95
N ILE A 124 19.73 -9.27 8.76
CA ILE A 124 21.12 -8.98 8.40
C ILE A 124 21.87 -10.31 8.56
N ARG A 125 22.49 -10.78 7.48
CA ARG A 125 23.45 -11.88 7.57
C ARG A 125 24.82 -11.24 7.72
N GLU A 126 25.43 -11.39 8.88
CA GLU A 126 26.85 -11.06 9.03
C GLU A 126 27.68 -12.15 8.34
N GLY A 127 28.55 -11.74 7.40
CA GLY A 127 29.49 -12.64 6.74
C GLY A 127 29.18 -12.98 5.27
N LYS A 128 29.34 -11.99 4.38
CA LYS A 128 30.36 -11.97 3.31
C LYS A 128 30.39 -10.59 2.67
#